data_AF-A0A7S2VCB3-F1
#
_entry.id   AF-A0A7S2VCB3-F1
#
_cell.length_a   1.000
_cell.length_b   1.000
_cell.length_c   1.000
_cell.angle_alpha   90.00
_cell.angle_beta   90.00
_cell.angle_gamma   90.00
#
_symmetry.space_group_name_H-M   'P 1'
#
loop_
_entity.id
_entity.type
_entity.pdbx_description
1 polymer ?
#
loop_
_entity_poly.entity_id
_entity_poly.type
_entity_poly.pdbx_seq_one_letter_code
_entity_poly.pdbx_strand_id
1 'polypeptide(L)'
;EEKGGEFLKAKIALFGQLICLRMSFRDAIETFLELNKELLAIGASDQAMAAGMLSMFSFLNASLPLGTLFEPKLILFQEMATNLGKKMFVVIFGFIRQFLYNLQGGSKASSTPTVLDGVAFNEEEVLAKFEGPPKKMNIRDVGTIRLQLAVIFDDEAVMDEMLDRLDSYPVHDIPIARQHIRMTYVGFASLILGNKTDKHKKWADTCMDFF
;
A
#
# COMPACT_ATOMS: atom_id res chain seq x y z
N GLU A 1 -18.87 -27.15 -7.13
CA GLU A 1 -18.50 -25.73 -7.27
C GLU A 1 -18.29 -25.02 -5.94
N GLU A 2 -19.20 -25.16 -4.97
CA GLU A 2 -19.13 -24.48 -3.65
C GLU A 2 -17.83 -24.74 -2.85
N LYS A 3 -17.31 -25.98 -2.87
CA LYS A 3 -16.02 -26.33 -2.22
C LYS A 3 -14.80 -25.64 -2.85
N GLY A 4 -14.87 -25.28 -4.14
CA GLY A 4 -13.78 -24.57 -4.83
C GLY A 4 -13.71 -23.10 -4.38
N GLY A 5 -14.85 -22.46 -4.13
CA GLY A 5 -14.89 -21.08 -3.69
C GLY A 5 -14.29 -20.87 -2.30
N GLU A 6 -14.64 -21.72 -1.34
CA GLU A 6 -14.08 -21.66 0.01
C GLU A 6 -12.56 -21.97 0.02
N PHE A 7 -12.12 -22.89 -0.84
CA PHE A 7 -10.69 -23.13 -1.02
C PHE A 7 -9.94 -21.88 -1.51
N LEU A 8 -10.49 -21.17 -2.50
CA LEU A 8 -9.87 -19.94 -3.03
C LEU A 8 -9.83 -18.81 -1.98
N LYS A 9 -10.91 -18.65 -1.19
CA LYS A 9 -10.95 -17.70 -0.07
C LYS A 9 -9.94 -18.03 1.02
N ALA A 10 -9.77 -19.33 1.35
CA ALA A 10 -8.75 -19.77 2.27
C ALA A 10 -7.34 -19.53 1.72
N LYS A 11 -7.13 -19.80 0.42
CA LYS A 11 -5.85 -19.59 -0.26
C LYS A 11 -5.43 -18.13 -0.21
N ILE A 12 -6.30 -17.17 -0.52
CA ILE A 12 -5.94 -15.74 -0.39
C ILE A 12 -5.61 -15.34 1.05
N ALA A 13 -6.36 -15.81 2.05
CA ALA A 13 -6.06 -15.51 3.45
C ALA A 13 -4.69 -16.06 3.86
N LEU A 14 -4.39 -17.29 3.45
CA LEU A 14 -3.12 -17.97 3.72
C LEU A 14 -1.94 -17.27 3.03
N PHE A 15 -2.10 -16.88 1.76
CA PHE A 15 -1.06 -16.18 1.00
C PHE A 15 -0.88 -14.73 1.49
N GLY A 16 -1.95 -14.02 1.84
CA GLY A 16 -1.88 -12.65 2.35
C GLY A 16 -1.26 -12.52 3.74
N GLN A 17 -1.19 -13.63 4.49
CA GLN A 17 -0.63 -13.69 5.83
C GLN A 17 0.62 -14.58 5.87
N LEU A 18 0.44 -15.90 6.00
CA LEU A 18 1.50 -16.80 6.43
C LEU A 18 2.54 -17.11 5.35
N ILE A 19 2.12 -17.22 4.07
CA ILE A 19 3.04 -17.70 3.03
C ILE A 19 4.06 -16.62 2.64
N CYS A 20 3.71 -15.33 2.73
CA CYS A 20 4.69 -14.25 2.54
C CYS A 20 5.86 -14.27 3.56
N LEU A 21 5.78 -15.06 4.65
CA LEU A 21 6.90 -15.31 5.57
C LEU A 21 7.82 -16.46 5.12
N ARG A 22 7.42 -17.21 4.09
CA ARG A 22 8.09 -18.42 3.59
C ARG A 22 8.39 -18.35 2.09
N MET A 23 7.88 -17.35 1.39
CA MET A 23 8.12 -17.09 -0.03
C MET A 23 8.54 -15.64 -0.23
N SER A 24 9.32 -15.36 -1.28
CA SER A 24 9.63 -13.97 -1.62
C SER A 24 8.38 -13.25 -2.12
N PHE A 25 8.29 -11.92 -1.89
CA PHE A 25 7.21 -11.12 -2.47
C PHE A 25 7.16 -11.21 -4.00
N ARG A 26 8.32 -11.39 -4.65
CA ARG A 26 8.41 -11.56 -6.10
C ARG A 26 7.63 -12.79 -6.56
N ASP A 27 7.85 -13.92 -5.91
CA ASP A 27 7.21 -15.20 -6.27
C ASP A 27 5.71 -15.20 -5.95
N ALA A 28 5.27 -14.36 -5.01
CA ALA A 28 3.86 -14.25 -4.62
C ALA A 28 2.99 -13.50 -5.64
N ILE A 29 3.59 -12.64 -6.49
CA ILE A 29 2.84 -11.76 -7.41
C ILE A 29 1.96 -12.55 -8.36
N GLU A 30 2.51 -13.56 -9.03
CA GLU A 30 1.76 -14.37 -10.00
C GLU A 30 0.60 -15.09 -9.32
N THR A 31 0.81 -15.63 -8.13
CA THR A 31 -0.24 -16.28 -7.35
C THR A 31 -1.40 -15.32 -7.03
N PHE A 32 -1.10 -14.09 -6.62
CA PHE A 32 -2.14 -13.09 -6.36
C PHE A 32 -2.89 -12.67 -7.63
N LEU A 33 -2.21 -12.60 -8.78
CA LEU A 33 -2.84 -12.29 -10.05
C LEU A 33 -3.75 -13.43 -10.55
N GLU A 34 -3.36 -14.67 -10.33
CA GLU A 34 -4.19 -15.86 -10.61
C GLU A 34 -5.41 -15.89 -9.69
N LEU A 35 -5.20 -15.72 -8.39
CA LEU A 35 -6.28 -15.65 -7.40
C LEU A 35 -7.28 -14.55 -7.73
N ASN A 36 -6.83 -13.37 -8.17
CA ASN A 36 -7.73 -12.31 -8.62
C ASN A 36 -8.69 -12.80 -9.71
N LYS A 37 -8.18 -13.49 -10.75
CA LYS A 37 -8.99 -14.02 -11.85
C LYS A 37 -9.94 -15.12 -11.38
N GLU A 38 -9.45 -16.07 -10.60
CA GLU A 38 -10.23 -17.21 -10.11
C GLU A 38 -11.35 -16.75 -9.17
N LEU A 39 -11.08 -15.79 -8.28
CA LEU A 39 -12.05 -15.22 -7.37
C LEU A 39 -13.12 -14.39 -8.10
N LEU A 40 -12.74 -13.68 -9.17
CA LEU A 40 -13.72 -13.00 -10.04
C LEU A 40 -14.66 -14.00 -10.72
N ALA A 41 -14.12 -15.11 -11.24
CA ALA A 41 -14.90 -16.12 -11.95
C ALA A 41 -16.01 -16.74 -11.08
N ILE A 42 -15.82 -16.78 -9.75
CA ILE A 42 -16.82 -17.28 -8.80
C ILE A 42 -17.64 -16.16 -8.12
N GLY A 43 -17.50 -14.90 -8.56
CA GLY A 43 -18.24 -13.76 -8.00
C GLY A 43 -17.71 -13.24 -6.66
N ALA A 44 -16.57 -13.71 -6.16
CA ALA A 44 -15.96 -13.28 -4.90
C ALA A 44 -15.19 -11.95 -5.07
N SER A 45 -15.93 -10.89 -5.41
CA SER A 45 -15.37 -9.59 -5.80
C SER A 45 -14.48 -8.91 -4.76
N ASP A 46 -14.82 -8.99 -3.46
CA ASP A 46 -13.99 -8.40 -2.40
C ASP A 46 -12.62 -9.08 -2.28
N GLN A 47 -12.62 -10.41 -2.30
CA GLN A 47 -11.39 -11.20 -2.24
C GLN A 47 -10.58 -11.02 -3.52
N ALA A 48 -11.23 -10.96 -4.68
CA ALA A 48 -10.54 -10.66 -5.93
C ALA A 48 -9.81 -9.30 -5.87
N MET A 49 -10.46 -8.26 -5.36
CA MET A 49 -9.84 -6.94 -5.21
C MET A 49 -8.71 -6.96 -4.17
N ALA A 50 -8.87 -7.69 -3.08
CA ALA A 50 -7.80 -7.93 -2.11
C ALA A 50 -6.58 -8.61 -2.75
N ALA A 51 -6.79 -9.58 -3.64
CA ALA A 51 -5.69 -10.23 -4.38
C ALA A 51 -4.99 -9.24 -5.32
N GLY A 52 -5.75 -8.39 -6.02
CA GLY A 52 -5.20 -7.30 -6.83
C GLY A 52 -4.33 -6.36 -5.99
N MET A 53 -4.84 -5.88 -4.85
CA MET A 53 -4.09 -5.05 -3.91
C MET A 53 -2.80 -5.74 -3.41
N LEU A 54 -2.89 -7.01 -2.98
CA LEU A 54 -1.75 -7.78 -2.50
C LEU A 54 -0.67 -7.95 -3.57
N SER A 55 -1.06 -8.15 -4.84
CA SER A 55 -0.10 -8.22 -5.95
C SER A 55 0.66 -6.91 -6.12
N MET A 56 0.00 -5.75 -5.96
CA MET A 56 0.64 -4.43 -6.09
C MET A 56 1.59 -4.14 -4.93
N PHE A 57 1.20 -4.43 -3.69
CA PHE A 57 2.12 -4.29 -2.55
C PHE A 57 3.29 -5.29 -2.63
N SER A 58 3.07 -6.49 -3.14
CA SER A 58 4.17 -7.45 -3.36
C SER A 58 5.14 -6.95 -4.43
N PHE A 59 4.64 -6.30 -5.49
CA PHE A 59 5.47 -5.65 -6.50
C PHE A 59 6.36 -4.55 -5.90
N LEU A 60 5.79 -3.71 -5.04
CA LEU A 60 6.54 -2.65 -4.32
C LEU A 60 7.59 -3.25 -3.38
N ASN A 61 7.24 -4.25 -2.56
CA ASN A 61 8.19 -4.89 -1.65
C ASN A 61 9.32 -5.63 -2.39
N ALA A 62 9.01 -6.23 -3.54
CA ALA A 62 9.99 -6.91 -4.38
C ALA A 62 10.93 -5.93 -5.13
N SER A 63 10.74 -4.62 -4.98
CA SER A 63 11.52 -3.57 -5.64
C SER A 63 11.63 -3.79 -7.16
N LEU A 64 10.56 -4.31 -7.76
CA LEU A 64 10.54 -4.59 -9.19
C LEU A 64 10.44 -3.27 -9.99
N PRO A 65 10.96 -3.23 -11.22
CA PRO A 65 10.85 -2.04 -12.06
C PRO A 65 9.40 -1.62 -12.23
N LEU A 66 9.05 -0.41 -11.76
CA LEU A 66 7.71 0.19 -11.85
C LEU A 66 7.38 0.67 -13.28
N GLY A 67 7.97 0.03 -14.30
CA GLY A 67 7.95 0.45 -15.69
C GLY A 67 6.56 0.32 -16.34
N THR A 68 6.55 0.34 -17.67
CA THR A 68 5.35 0.52 -18.51
C THR A 68 4.21 -0.48 -18.28
N LEU A 69 4.42 -1.60 -17.59
CA LEU A 69 3.38 -2.60 -17.31
C LEU A 69 2.70 -2.43 -15.94
N PHE A 70 3.33 -1.74 -14.99
CA PHE A 70 2.78 -1.61 -13.65
C PHE A 70 1.62 -0.61 -13.59
N GLU A 71 1.79 0.56 -14.22
CA GLU A 71 0.74 1.59 -14.26
C GLU A 71 -0.54 1.13 -15.00
N PRO A 72 -0.49 0.53 -16.21
CA PRO A 72 -1.70 0.01 -16.85
C PRO A 72 -2.43 -1.03 -16.00
N LYS A 73 -1.69 -1.84 -15.24
CA LYS A 73 -2.29 -2.84 -14.35
C LYS A 73 -3.07 -2.17 -13.21
N LEU A 74 -2.55 -1.09 -12.64
CA LEU A 74 -3.26 -0.30 -11.64
C LEU A 74 -4.51 0.37 -12.21
N ILE A 75 -4.45 0.89 -13.45
CA ILE A 75 -5.62 1.46 -14.13
C ILE A 75 -6.72 0.40 -14.25
N LEU A 76 -6.39 -0.78 -14.75
CA LEU A 76 -7.35 -1.89 -14.90
C LEU A 76 -7.95 -2.31 -13.55
N PHE A 77 -7.15 -2.37 -12.49
CA PHE A 77 -7.66 -2.69 -11.16
C PHE A 77 -8.56 -1.58 -10.60
N GLN A 78 -8.23 -0.32 -10.83
CA GLN A 78 -9.06 0.82 -10.40
C GLN A 78 -10.39 0.86 -11.15
N GLU A 79 -10.39 0.66 -12.47
CA GLU A 79 -11.61 0.56 -13.28
C GLU A 79 -12.48 -0.61 -12.82
N MET A 80 -11.87 -1.77 -12.59
CA MET A 80 -12.56 -2.94 -12.07
C MET A 80 -13.18 -2.68 -10.69
N ALA A 81 -12.44 -2.07 -9.77
CA ALA A 81 -12.95 -1.69 -8.46
C ALA A 81 -14.11 -0.69 -8.55
N THR A 82 -14.03 0.26 -9.50
CA THR A 82 -15.09 1.24 -9.76
C THR A 82 -16.36 0.55 -10.25
N ASN A 83 -16.25 -0.32 -11.26
CA ASN A 83 -17.36 -1.06 -11.84
C ASN A 83 -18.04 -2.00 -10.83
N LEU A 84 -17.28 -2.53 -9.88
CA LEU A 84 -17.77 -3.40 -8.80
C LEU A 84 -18.25 -2.63 -7.55
N GLY A 85 -18.23 -1.29 -7.57
CA GLY A 85 -18.65 -0.45 -6.44
C GLY A 85 -17.73 -0.53 -5.21
N LYS A 86 -16.49 -0.99 -5.39
CA LYS A 86 -15.52 -1.27 -4.31
C LYS A 86 -14.69 -0.04 -3.95
N LYS A 87 -15.35 0.97 -3.35
CA LYS A 87 -14.78 2.31 -3.07
C LYS A 87 -13.41 2.30 -2.38
N MET A 88 -13.19 1.42 -1.40
CA MET A 88 -11.90 1.32 -0.71
C MET A 88 -10.75 0.94 -1.63
N PHE A 89 -10.99 0.03 -2.57
CA PHE A 89 -9.98 -0.39 -3.53
C PHE A 89 -9.74 0.66 -4.61
N VAL A 90 -10.77 1.43 -5.00
CA VAL A 90 -10.60 2.60 -5.88
C VAL A 90 -9.61 3.60 -5.28
N VAL A 91 -9.73 3.88 -3.97
CA VAL A 91 -8.79 4.74 -3.24
C VAL A 91 -7.38 4.17 -3.26
N ILE A 92 -7.24 2.87 -2.96
CA ILE A 92 -5.93 2.22 -2.91
C ILE A 92 -5.21 2.27 -4.24
N PHE A 93 -5.88 1.84 -5.32
CA PHE A 93 -5.26 1.90 -6.64
C PHE A 93 -4.99 3.34 -7.09
N GLY A 94 -5.86 4.29 -6.73
CA GLY A 94 -5.66 5.71 -6.98
C GLY A 94 -4.38 6.26 -6.34
N PHE A 95 -4.18 6.07 -5.03
CA PHE A 95 -2.99 6.61 -4.36
C PHE A 95 -1.70 5.92 -4.83
N ILE A 96 -1.73 4.61 -5.16
CA ILE A 96 -0.54 3.92 -5.69
C ILE A 96 -0.19 4.47 -7.08
N ARG A 97 -1.19 4.77 -7.92
CA ARG A 97 -0.94 5.43 -9.22
C ARG A 97 -0.36 6.82 -9.03
N GLN A 98 -0.90 7.61 -8.12
CA GLN A 98 -0.38 8.94 -7.86
C GLN A 98 1.05 8.88 -7.31
N PHE A 99 1.35 7.91 -6.44
CA PHE A 99 2.72 7.62 -6.00
C PHE A 99 3.68 7.40 -7.18
N LEU A 100 3.29 6.65 -8.21
CA LEU A 100 4.11 6.49 -9.42
C LEU A 100 4.33 7.81 -10.15
N TYR A 101 3.29 8.63 -10.30
CA TYR A 101 3.42 9.94 -10.93
C TYR A 101 4.36 10.85 -10.13
N ASN A 102 4.29 10.81 -8.80
CA ASN A 102 5.18 11.54 -7.92
C ASN A 102 6.65 11.11 -8.13
N LEU A 103 6.93 9.80 -8.22
CA LEU A 103 8.27 9.29 -8.53
C LEU A 103 8.81 9.76 -9.90
N GLN A 104 7.92 9.99 -10.86
CA GLN A 104 8.26 10.44 -12.21
C GLN A 104 8.40 11.97 -12.34
N GLY A 105 8.25 12.73 -11.25
CA GLY A 105 8.19 14.19 -11.29
C GLY A 105 6.90 14.74 -11.93
N GLY A 106 5.86 13.91 -12.01
CA GLY A 106 4.60 14.16 -12.69
C GLY A 106 3.50 14.82 -11.85
N SER A 107 3.77 15.23 -10.60
CA SER A 107 2.84 16.13 -9.90
C SER A 107 2.89 17.50 -10.58
N LYS A 108 1.99 17.72 -11.54
CA LYS A 108 1.85 19.02 -12.22
C LYS A 108 1.27 20.10 -11.29
N ALA A 109 0.72 19.73 -10.14
CA ALA A 109 0.02 20.61 -9.20
C ALA A 109 0.92 21.08 -8.05
N SER A 110 1.80 20.22 -7.53
CA SER A 110 2.70 20.53 -6.43
C SER A 110 4.17 20.40 -6.84
N SER A 111 4.96 21.41 -6.47
CA SER A 111 6.43 21.39 -6.54
C SER A 111 7.06 20.36 -5.59
N THR A 112 6.27 19.80 -4.69
CA THR A 112 6.73 18.91 -3.62
C THR A 112 6.36 17.46 -3.96
N PRO A 113 7.34 16.59 -4.22
CA PRO A 113 7.10 15.23 -4.71
C PRO A 113 6.51 14.29 -3.65
N THR A 114 6.34 14.72 -2.40
CA THR A 114 5.82 13.95 -1.27
C THR A 114 4.34 14.19 -0.99
N VAL A 115 3.71 15.12 -1.70
CA VAL A 115 2.28 15.45 -1.59
C VAL A 115 1.48 14.69 -2.64
N LEU A 116 0.36 14.10 -2.24
CA LEU A 116 -0.53 13.37 -3.15
C LEU A 116 -1.74 14.23 -3.55
N ASP A 117 -1.55 15.12 -4.52
CA ASP A 117 -2.53 16.12 -4.96
C ASP A 117 -2.74 16.13 -6.48
N GLY A 118 -2.41 15.03 -7.15
CA GLY A 118 -2.42 14.95 -8.60
C GLY A 118 -3.68 14.33 -9.20
N VAL A 119 -3.62 14.11 -10.52
CA VAL A 119 -4.76 13.68 -11.34
C VAL A 119 -5.26 12.27 -11.04
N ALA A 120 -4.41 11.39 -10.50
CA ALA A 120 -4.83 10.03 -10.14
C ALA A 120 -5.45 9.97 -8.74
N PHE A 121 -5.02 10.86 -7.85
CA PHE A 121 -5.48 10.90 -6.46
C PHE A 121 -5.15 12.25 -5.82
N ASN A 122 -6.16 12.85 -5.19
CA ASN A 122 -6.01 14.00 -4.31
C ASN A 122 -6.36 13.58 -2.87
N GLU A 123 -5.39 13.62 -1.97
CA GLU A 123 -5.53 13.15 -0.59
C GLU A 123 -6.67 13.84 0.14
N GLU A 124 -6.68 15.18 0.14
CA GLU A 124 -7.64 15.98 0.88
C GLU A 124 -9.07 15.73 0.39
N GLU A 125 -9.28 15.85 -0.92
CA GLU A 125 -10.59 15.66 -1.55
C GLU A 125 -11.13 14.24 -1.37
N VAL A 126 -10.26 13.24 -1.45
CA VAL A 126 -10.69 11.84 -1.36
C VAL A 126 -10.94 11.45 0.09
N LEU A 127 -10.06 11.80 1.03
CA LEU A 127 -10.24 11.45 2.44
C LEU A 127 -11.39 12.20 3.12
N ALA A 128 -11.78 13.38 2.61
CA ALA A 128 -12.97 14.10 3.06
C ALA A 128 -14.27 13.31 2.83
N LYS A 129 -14.29 12.38 1.87
CA LYS A 129 -15.47 11.57 1.50
C LYS A 129 -15.69 10.35 2.41
N PHE A 130 -14.78 10.09 3.36
CA PHE A 130 -14.85 8.94 4.25
C PHE A 130 -14.95 9.38 5.71
N GLU A 131 -15.61 8.56 6.51
CA GLU A 131 -15.72 8.69 7.96
C GLU A 131 -15.42 7.35 8.64
N GLY A 132 -15.17 7.38 9.96
CA GLY A 132 -15.02 6.17 10.78
C GLY A 132 -13.81 5.29 10.41
N PRO A 133 -13.93 3.95 10.57
CA PRO A 133 -12.82 3.01 10.34
C PRO A 133 -12.24 3.04 8.91
N PRO A 134 -13.04 3.13 7.82
CA PRO A 134 -12.51 3.25 6.46
C PRO A 134 -11.59 4.46 6.27
N LYS A 135 -11.95 5.62 6.86
CA LYS A 135 -11.12 6.82 6.81
C LYS A 135 -9.77 6.59 7.47
N LYS A 136 -9.76 5.98 8.67
CA LYS A 136 -8.54 5.65 9.42
C LYS A 136 -7.62 4.74 8.62
N MET A 137 -8.16 3.71 7.97
CA MET A 137 -7.36 2.81 7.12
C MET A 137 -6.72 3.56 5.95
N ASN A 138 -7.49 4.39 5.24
CA ASN A 138 -6.95 5.17 4.13
C ASN A 138 -5.91 6.19 4.59
N ILE A 139 -6.13 6.88 5.72
CA ILE A 139 -5.16 7.84 6.29
C ILE A 139 -3.81 7.17 6.56
N ARG A 140 -3.82 5.95 7.11
CA ARG A 140 -2.63 5.16 7.39
C ARG A 140 -1.92 4.70 6.12
N ASP A 141 -2.67 4.16 5.17
CA ASP A 141 -2.10 3.65 3.92
C ASP A 141 -1.51 4.79 3.08
N VAL A 142 -2.20 5.94 3.01
CA VAL A 142 -1.70 7.19 2.40
C VAL A 142 -0.46 7.70 3.12
N GLY A 143 -0.47 7.73 4.47
CA GLY A 143 0.67 8.19 5.25
C GLY A 143 1.91 7.31 5.03
N THR A 144 1.71 6.01 4.87
CA THR A 144 2.79 5.06 4.57
C THR A 144 3.44 5.36 3.20
N ILE A 145 2.63 5.63 2.19
CA ILE A 145 3.12 5.95 0.85
C ILE A 145 3.78 7.33 0.78
N ARG A 146 3.25 8.33 1.50
CA ARG A 146 3.90 9.64 1.63
C ARG A 146 5.23 9.54 2.35
N LEU A 147 5.34 8.70 3.39
CA LEU A 147 6.61 8.42 4.06
C LEU A 147 7.63 7.77 3.12
N GLN A 148 7.18 6.83 2.28
CA GLN A 148 8.04 6.23 1.25
C GLN A 148 8.57 7.29 0.27
N LEU A 149 7.73 8.20 -0.22
CA LEU A 149 8.17 9.32 -1.05
C LEU A 149 9.14 10.23 -0.31
N ALA A 150 8.85 10.55 0.95
CA ALA A 150 9.71 11.41 1.76
C ALA A 150 11.11 10.82 1.93
N VAL A 151 11.22 9.52 2.22
CA VAL A 151 12.51 8.81 2.26
C VAL A 151 13.24 8.83 0.91
N ILE A 152 12.52 8.63 -0.21
CA ILE A 152 13.13 8.63 -1.54
C ILE A 152 13.65 10.00 -1.95
N PHE A 153 12.94 11.07 -1.59
CA PHE A 153 13.28 12.45 -1.95
C PHE A 153 13.99 13.24 -0.83
N ASP A 154 14.37 12.57 0.26
CA ASP A 154 15.04 13.15 1.43
C ASP A 154 14.28 14.34 2.06
N ASP A 155 12.95 14.24 2.11
CA ASP A 155 12.07 15.27 2.69
C ASP A 155 11.84 15.02 4.18
N GLU A 156 12.80 15.44 5.00
CA GLU A 156 12.79 15.21 6.45
C GLU A 156 11.55 15.79 7.16
N ALA A 157 11.02 16.91 6.67
CA ALA A 157 9.83 17.53 7.26
C ALA A 157 8.61 16.62 7.10
N VAL A 158 8.44 16.02 5.91
CA VAL A 158 7.35 15.06 5.68
C VAL A 158 7.63 13.72 6.35
N MET A 159 8.90 13.30 6.50
CA MET A 159 9.22 12.13 7.32
C MET A 159 8.71 12.29 8.76
N ASP A 160 9.02 13.43 9.40
CA ASP A 160 8.58 13.71 10.77
C ASP A 160 7.06 13.77 10.89
N GLU A 161 6.40 14.50 9.97
CA GLU A 161 4.94 14.59 9.89
C GLU A 161 4.28 13.20 9.75
N MET A 162 4.81 12.35 8.86
CA MET A 162 4.22 11.04 8.60
C MET A 162 4.49 10.06 9.74
N LEU A 163 5.63 10.14 10.44
CA LEU A 163 5.87 9.33 11.65
C LEU A 163 4.88 9.69 12.76
N ASP A 164 4.64 10.99 13.02
CA ASP A 164 3.63 11.44 13.97
C ASP A 164 2.23 10.95 13.59
N ARG A 165 1.88 11.06 12.30
CA ARG A 165 0.59 10.61 11.77
C ARG A 165 0.42 9.11 11.95
N LEU A 166 1.45 8.32 11.64
CA LEU A 166 1.41 6.86 11.71
C LEU A 166 1.47 6.34 13.14
N ASP A 167 1.82 7.19 14.12
CA ASP A 167 1.99 6.80 15.51
C ASP A 167 0.76 6.19 16.17
N SER A 168 -0.40 6.73 15.81
CA SER A 168 -1.70 6.32 16.37
C SER A 168 -2.23 4.99 15.82
N TYR A 169 -1.54 4.37 14.86
CA TYR A 169 -2.02 3.17 14.16
C TYR A 169 -1.29 1.91 14.64
N PRO A 170 -2.02 0.80 14.90
CA PRO A 170 -1.41 -0.48 15.28
C PRO A 170 -0.32 -0.91 14.30
N VAL A 171 0.79 -1.43 14.83
CA VAL A 171 1.92 -1.94 14.05
C VAL A 171 1.51 -3.14 13.20
N HIS A 172 0.79 -4.08 13.83
CA HIS A 172 0.32 -5.29 13.17
C HIS A 172 -0.79 -4.99 12.17
N ASP A 173 -0.64 -5.56 10.99
CA ASP A 173 -1.65 -5.50 9.94
C ASP A 173 -1.97 -6.91 9.45
N ILE A 174 -3.18 -7.09 8.90
CA ILE A 174 -3.60 -8.38 8.37
C ILE A 174 -2.79 -8.72 7.10
N PRO A 175 -2.65 -7.81 6.10
CA PRO A 175 -1.83 -8.10 4.93
C PRO A 175 -0.34 -7.85 5.24
N ILE A 176 0.47 -8.90 5.27
CA ILE A 176 1.90 -8.78 5.61
C ILE A 176 2.64 -7.88 4.63
N ALA A 177 2.33 -7.94 3.33
CA ALA A 177 2.95 -7.07 2.34
C ALA A 177 2.74 -5.57 2.66
N ARG A 178 1.57 -5.22 3.18
CA ARG A 178 1.25 -3.83 3.58
C ARG A 178 1.99 -3.43 4.86
N GLN A 179 2.04 -4.33 5.84
CA GLN A 179 2.82 -4.12 7.07
C GLN A 179 4.31 -3.94 6.76
N HIS A 180 4.86 -4.79 5.89
CA HIS A 180 6.28 -4.80 5.54
C HIS A 180 6.73 -3.46 4.93
N ILE A 181 5.94 -2.88 4.01
CA ILE A 181 6.24 -1.55 3.45
C ILE A 181 6.27 -0.50 4.56
N ARG A 182 5.25 -0.48 5.42
CA ARG A 182 5.20 0.50 6.51
C ARG A 182 6.41 0.38 7.44
N MET A 183 6.72 -0.82 7.91
CA MET A 183 7.85 -1.04 8.83
C MET A 183 9.19 -0.70 8.17
N THR A 184 9.35 -1.01 6.88
CA THR A 184 10.57 -0.65 6.13
C THR A 184 10.79 0.87 6.13
N TYR A 185 9.78 1.65 5.74
CA TYR A 185 9.93 3.10 5.60
C TYR A 185 9.85 3.87 6.91
N VAL A 186 9.13 3.36 7.91
CA VAL A 186 9.22 3.85 9.29
C VAL A 186 10.64 3.66 9.81
N GLY A 187 11.24 2.48 9.64
CA GLY A 187 12.61 2.21 10.05
C GLY A 187 13.63 3.13 9.37
N PHE A 188 13.53 3.30 8.04
CA PHE A 188 14.41 4.23 7.32
C PHE A 188 14.27 5.66 7.81
N ALA A 189 13.05 6.18 7.94
CA ALA A 189 12.82 7.54 8.42
C ALA A 189 13.32 7.73 9.86
N SER A 190 13.10 6.76 10.74
CA SER A 190 13.61 6.79 12.11
C SER A 190 15.14 6.78 12.18
N LEU A 191 15.82 6.05 11.29
CA LEU A 191 17.28 6.08 11.22
C LEU A 191 17.82 7.42 10.69
N ILE A 192 17.19 7.97 9.65
CA ILE A 192 17.56 9.27 9.06
C ILE A 192 17.40 10.39 10.09
N LEU A 193 16.23 10.47 10.72
CA LEU A 193 15.91 11.50 11.72
C LEU A 193 16.56 11.26 13.09
N GLY A 194 16.79 9.99 13.45
CA GLY A 194 17.39 9.57 14.73
C GLY A 194 18.81 10.09 14.93
N ASN A 195 19.54 10.36 13.84
CA ASN A 195 20.83 11.03 13.87
C ASN A 195 20.73 12.50 14.36
N LYS A 196 19.52 13.04 14.50
CA LYS A 196 19.25 14.44 14.86
C LYS A 196 18.35 14.59 16.09
N THR A 197 17.40 13.68 16.30
CA THR A 197 16.43 13.75 17.42
C THR A 197 16.03 12.36 17.93
N ASP A 198 15.74 12.25 19.23
CA ASP A 198 15.22 11.00 19.85
C ASP A 198 13.69 10.85 19.76
N LYS A 199 12.97 11.78 19.12
CA LYS A 199 11.48 11.83 19.10
C LYS A 199 10.85 10.52 18.67
N HIS A 200 11.45 9.85 17.68
CA HIS A 200 10.93 8.64 17.04
C HIS A 200 11.71 7.37 17.41
N LYS A 201 12.50 7.40 18.50
CA LYS A 201 13.37 6.26 18.88
C LYS A 201 12.61 4.94 19.05
N LYS A 202 11.39 4.99 19.59
CA LYS A 202 10.53 3.79 19.73
C LYS A 202 10.28 3.07 18.41
N TRP A 203 10.23 3.81 17.29
CA TRP A 203 10.01 3.25 15.97
C TRP A 203 11.25 2.51 15.48
N ALA A 204 12.46 3.00 15.79
CA ALA A 204 13.69 2.27 15.53
C ALA A 204 13.69 0.92 16.27
N ASP A 205 13.40 0.92 17.57
CA ASP A 205 13.34 -0.31 18.37
C ASP A 205 12.28 -1.29 17.81
N THR A 206 11.08 -0.79 17.50
CA THR A 206 9.99 -1.60 16.94
C THR A 206 10.35 -2.20 15.57
N CYS A 207 11.07 -1.47 14.72
CA CYS A 207 11.51 -1.98 13.42
C CYS A 207 12.59 -3.04 13.56
N MET A 208 13.51 -2.89 14.52
CA MET A 208 14.55 -3.89 14.80
C MET A 208 13.97 -5.20 15.34
N ASP A 209 12.87 -5.15 16.10
CA ASP A 209 12.16 -6.35 16.55
C ASP A 209 11.35 -7.03 15.43
N PHE A 210 11.01 -6.28 14.36
CA PHE A 210 10.20 -6.79 13.25
C PHE A 210 11.01 -7.53 12.19
N PHE A 211 12.23 -7.09 11.90
CA PHE A 211 13.14 -7.66 10.88
C PHE A 211 14.13 -8.66 11.47
#